data_AF-A0A0C2JE74-F1
#
_entry.id   AF-A0A0C2JE74-F1
#
_cell.length_a   1.000
_cell.length_b   1.000
_cell.length_c   1.000
_cell.angle_alpha   90.00
_cell.angle_beta   90.00
_cell.angle_gamma   90.00
#
_symmetry.space_group_name_H-M   'P 1'
#
loop_
_entity.id
_entity.type
_entity.pdbx_description
1 polymer ?
#
loop_
_entity_poly.entity_id
_entity_poly.type
_entity_poly.pdbx_seq_one_letter_code
_entity_poly.pdbx_strand_id
1 'polypeptide(L)'
;MGNNGSRVTAQDKAILDLKIQRDKLHQYQRRITVLTSRETDAARAMLARGDKQRALLALRRKKYQESLLAKTDAQLEQLEKLTSNVEFALIQKDVVFGLQQGTKVLQEIHKEMGGLAHVEKLMGDTADAIAYQNASGGLPMFRIAIEVSEMLGGSMSNADEDEVEDELAALEAEMAPTRPAAQVVLPNAPDTQPVVAQDPIVADENAGPEEPQTERRQLVPA
;
A
#
# COMPACT_ATOMS: atom_id res chain seq x y z
N MET A 1 -1.33 -0.54 49.50
CA MET A 1 -2.60 0.19 49.39
C MET A 1 -2.46 1.23 48.28
N GLY A 2 -2.86 0.92 47.05
CA GLY A 2 -2.74 1.82 45.91
C GLY A 2 -4.04 2.59 45.70
N ASN A 3 -4.19 3.75 46.33
CA ASN A 3 -5.33 4.63 46.09
C ASN A 3 -5.04 5.56 44.89
N ASN A 4 -4.84 4.97 43.71
CA ASN A 4 -4.91 5.71 42.46
C ASN A 4 -6.38 5.79 42.06
N GLY A 5 -7.15 6.57 42.82
CA GLY A 5 -8.48 6.97 42.38
C GLY A 5 -8.33 7.67 41.04
N SER A 6 -8.80 7.02 39.97
CA SER A 6 -8.80 7.54 38.61
C SER A 6 -9.38 8.96 38.65
N ARG A 7 -8.53 9.99 38.53
CA ARG A 7 -9.02 11.37 38.46
C ARG A 7 -9.78 11.49 37.17
N VAL A 8 -11.10 11.39 37.26
CA VAL A 8 -12.03 11.63 36.15
C VAL A 8 -11.68 13.00 35.57
N THR A 9 -11.19 13.00 34.34
CA THR A 9 -10.79 14.23 33.66
C THR A 9 -12.03 14.99 33.17
N ALA A 10 -11.88 16.27 32.84
CA ALA A 10 -12.98 17.03 32.24
C ALA A 10 -13.42 16.42 30.89
N GLN A 11 -12.49 15.78 30.17
CA GLN A 11 -12.79 15.03 28.94
C GLN A 11 -13.64 13.79 29.22
N ASP A 12 -13.33 13.02 30.27
CA ASP A 12 -14.12 11.83 30.63
C ASP A 12 -15.56 12.19 31.00
N LYS A 13 -15.76 13.31 31.69
CA LYS A 13 -17.11 13.84 31.99
C LYS A 13 -17.86 14.23 30.71
N ALA A 14 -17.21 14.93 29.79
CA ALA A 14 -17.83 15.32 28.53
C ALA A 14 -18.21 14.10 27.67
N ILE A 15 -17.36 13.08 27.61
CA ILE A 15 -17.64 11.81 26.91
C ILE A 15 -18.81 11.08 27.56
N LEU A 16 -18.85 11.04 28.88
CA LEU A 16 -19.96 10.46 29.62
C LEU A 16 -21.28 11.18 29.32
N ASP A 17 -21.27 12.52 29.33
CA ASP A 17 -22.46 13.31 29.03
C ASP A 17 -22.97 13.09 27.60
N LEU A 18 -22.06 12.98 26.62
CA LEU A 18 -22.41 12.62 25.24
C LEU A 18 -23.05 11.24 25.15
N LYS A 19 -22.47 10.23 25.82
CA LYS A 19 -23.02 8.86 25.84
C LYS A 19 -24.39 8.81 26.53
N ILE A 20 -24.56 9.54 27.63
CA ILE A 20 -25.86 9.68 28.31
C ILE A 20 -26.90 10.34 27.39
N GLN A 21 -26.52 11.38 26.64
CA GLN A 21 -27.42 12.02 25.69
C GLN A 21 -27.86 11.06 24.58
N ARG A 22 -26.92 10.31 23.99
CA ARG A 22 -27.23 9.28 22.99
C ARG A 22 -28.22 8.24 23.52
N ASP A 23 -27.97 7.72 24.72
CA ASP A 23 -28.82 6.70 25.33
C ASP A 23 -30.24 7.24 25.63
N LYS A 24 -30.34 8.50 26.07
CA LYS A 24 -31.63 9.20 26.24
C LYS A 24 -32.36 9.36 24.91
N LEU A 25 -31.68 9.72 23.82
CA LEU A 25 -32.32 9.83 22.50
C LEU A 25 -32.84 8.48 22.01
N HIS A 26 -32.11 7.37 22.21
CA HIS A 26 -32.63 6.03 21.92
C HIS A 26 -33.87 5.69 22.76
N GLN A 27 -33.88 6.06 24.05
CA GLN A 27 -35.06 5.87 24.90
C GLN A 27 -36.26 6.66 24.39
N TYR A 28 -36.05 7.92 23.98
CA TYR A 28 -37.10 8.75 23.38
C TYR A 28 -37.60 8.18 22.06
N GLN A 29 -36.70 7.70 21.19
CA GLN A 29 -37.04 7.05 19.92
C GLN A 29 -38.01 5.90 20.16
N ARG A 30 -37.67 4.95 21.04
CA ARG A 30 -38.54 3.80 21.39
C ARG A 30 -39.89 4.26 21.93
N ARG A 31 -39.91 5.28 22.78
CA ARG A 31 -41.14 5.82 23.37
C ARG A 31 -42.04 6.46 22.32
N ILE A 32 -41.46 7.22 21.38
CA ILE A 32 -42.20 7.86 20.28
C ILE A 32 -42.75 6.78 19.34
N THR A 33 -41.98 5.73 19.00
CA THR A 33 -42.47 4.63 18.15
C THR A 33 -43.74 3.97 18.74
N VAL A 34 -43.77 3.73 20.05
CA VAL A 34 -44.96 3.16 20.74
C VAL A 34 -46.13 4.16 20.78
N LEU A 35 -45.86 5.46 20.88
CA LEU A 35 -46.89 6.49 20.82
C LEU A 35 -47.49 6.61 19.42
N THR A 36 -46.66 6.60 18.38
CA THR A 36 -47.08 6.65 16.97
C THR A 36 -47.98 5.47 16.62
N SER A 37 -47.67 4.25 17.08
CA SER A 37 -48.53 3.08 16.85
C SER A 37 -49.90 3.22 17.55
N ARG A 38 -49.91 3.71 18.81
CA ARG A 38 -51.16 4.01 19.52
C ARG A 38 -51.98 5.08 18.83
N GLU A 39 -51.35 6.11 18.27
CA GLU A 39 -52.05 7.14 17.51
C GLU A 39 -52.62 6.63 16.19
N THR A 40 -51.94 5.68 15.53
CA THR A 40 -52.51 5.00 14.35
C THR A 40 -53.75 4.18 14.69
N ASP A 41 -53.73 3.46 15.81
CA ASP A 41 -54.87 2.67 16.25
C ASP A 41 -56.03 3.57 16.69
N ALA A 42 -55.72 4.67 17.40
CA ALA A 42 -56.71 5.67 17.79
C ALA A 42 -57.35 6.34 16.57
N ALA A 43 -56.56 6.69 15.55
CA ALA A 43 -57.08 7.24 14.30
C ALA A 43 -57.98 6.23 13.58
N ARG A 44 -57.60 4.96 13.52
CA ARG A 44 -58.42 3.88 12.92
C ARG A 44 -59.74 3.70 13.68
N ALA A 45 -59.72 3.72 15.01
CA ALA A 45 -60.91 3.60 15.84
C ALA A 45 -61.86 4.81 15.68
N MET A 46 -61.34 6.04 15.54
CA MET A 46 -62.14 7.23 15.31
C MET A 46 -62.77 7.26 13.91
N LEU A 47 -62.05 6.76 12.88
CA LEU A 47 -62.61 6.59 11.54
C LEU A 47 -63.75 5.57 11.51
N ALA A 48 -63.62 4.45 12.24
CA ALA A 48 -64.67 3.44 12.34
C ALA A 48 -65.97 3.98 12.99
N ARG A 49 -65.85 5.00 13.86
CA ARG A 49 -66.98 5.69 14.50
C ARG A 49 -67.56 6.83 13.67
N GLY A 50 -66.97 7.16 12.51
CA GLY A 50 -67.39 8.28 11.66
C GLY A 50 -66.86 9.66 12.08
N ASP A 51 -66.04 9.74 13.14
CA ASP A 51 -65.52 10.99 13.71
C ASP A 51 -64.31 11.53 12.93
N LYS A 52 -64.56 12.04 11.72
CA LYS A 52 -63.51 12.52 10.79
C LYS A 52 -62.64 13.65 11.36
N GLN A 53 -63.22 14.59 12.10
CA GLN A 53 -62.49 15.73 12.69
C GLN A 53 -61.44 15.27 13.72
N ARG A 54 -61.79 14.32 14.59
CA ARG A 54 -60.87 13.79 15.59
C ARG A 54 -59.81 12.87 14.98
N ALA A 55 -60.18 12.09 13.96
CA ALA A 55 -59.22 11.31 13.18
C ALA A 55 -58.16 12.19 12.50
N LEU A 56 -58.56 13.32 11.89
CA LEU A 56 -57.61 14.28 11.32
C LEU A 56 -56.65 14.87 12.35
N LEU A 57 -57.13 15.19 13.56
CA LEU A 57 -56.28 15.68 14.64
C LEU A 57 -55.24 14.62 15.06
N ALA A 58 -55.66 13.35 15.20
CA ALA A 58 -54.75 12.26 15.51
C ALA A 58 -53.68 12.06 14.43
N LEU A 59 -54.06 12.14 13.15
CA LEU A 59 -53.11 12.04 12.04
C LEU A 59 -52.12 13.21 11.98
N ARG A 60 -52.56 14.44 12.31
CA ARG A 60 -51.65 15.59 12.43
C ARG A 60 -50.65 15.39 13.56
N ARG A 61 -51.11 14.87 14.69
CA ARG A 61 -50.26 14.58 15.86
C ARG A 61 -49.23 13.47 15.56
N LYS A 62 -49.65 12.46 14.80
CA LYS A 62 -48.78 11.39 14.28
C LYS A 62 -47.68 11.98 13.39
N LYS A 63 -48.05 12.80 12.41
CA LYS A 63 -47.10 13.42 11.47
C LYS A 63 -46.09 14.32 12.18
N TYR A 64 -46.52 15.04 13.21
CA TYR A 64 -45.60 15.82 14.05
C TYR A 64 -44.60 14.92 14.78
N GLN A 65 -45.04 13.81 15.36
CA GLN A 65 -44.16 12.84 16.01
C GLN A 65 -43.18 12.17 15.05
N GLU A 66 -43.62 11.83 13.84
CA GLU A 66 -42.73 11.31 12.79
C GLU A 66 -41.65 12.34 12.42
N SER A 67 -42.01 13.62 12.31
CA SER A 67 -41.03 14.69 12.07
C SER A 67 -40.04 14.86 13.22
N LEU A 68 -40.49 14.65 14.46
CA LEU A 68 -39.64 14.71 15.64
C LEU A 68 -38.70 13.50 15.71
N LEU A 69 -39.19 12.31 15.32
CA LEU A 69 -38.40 11.09 15.22
C LEU A 69 -37.31 11.25 14.16
N ALA A 70 -37.63 11.76 12.97
CA ALA A 70 -36.63 12.03 11.93
C ALA A 70 -35.53 13.02 12.39
N LYS A 71 -35.91 14.08 13.13
CA LYS A 71 -34.93 15.00 13.74
C LYS A 71 -34.07 14.32 14.80
N THR A 72 -34.66 13.42 15.58
CA THR A 72 -33.97 12.65 16.62
C THR A 72 -32.96 11.69 16.01
N ASP A 73 -33.32 11.00 14.92
CA ASP A 73 -32.43 10.09 14.20
C ASP A 73 -31.22 10.85 13.61
N ALA A 74 -31.45 12.03 13.02
CA ALA A 74 -30.36 12.89 12.54
C ALA A 74 -29.41 13.35 13.66
N GLN A 75 -29.96 13.67 14.84
CA GLN A 75 -29.14 14.03 16.01
C GLN A 75 -28.38 12.84 16.57
N LEU A 76 -28.97 11.63 16.57
CA LEU A 76 -28.31 10.39 16.96
C LEU A 76 -27.11 10.11 16.07
N GLU A 77 -27.28 10.19 14.75
CA GLU A 77 -26.18 10.02 13.79
C GLU A 77 -25.05 11.03 14.05
N GLN A 78 -25.40 12.30 14.32
CA GLN A 78 -24.41 13.32 14.65
C GLN A 78 -23.65 13.00 15.96
N LEU A 79 -24.35 12.50 16.98
CA LEU A 79 -23.73 12.12 18.26
C LEU A 79 -22.84 10.88 18.12
N GLU A 80 -23.22 9.91 17.29
CA GLU A 80 -22.41 8.73 16.99
C GLU A 80 -21.11 9.13 16.28
N LYS A 81 -21.20 10.01 15.28
CA LYS A 81 -20.02 10.59 14.61
C LYS A 81 -19.12 11.32 15.59
N LEU A 82 -19.69 12.18 16.45
CA LEU A 82 -18.92 12.92 17.44
C LEU A 82 -18.24 11.99 18.45
N THR A 83 -18.94 10.95 18.91
CA THR A 83 -18.39 9.98 19.87
C THR A 83 -17.23 9.22 19.25
N SER A 84 -17.39 8.72 18.01
CA SER A 84 -16.32 8.04 17.27
C SER A 84 -15.10 8.94 17.06
N ASN A 85 -15.31 10.20 16.67
CA ASN A 85 -14.23 11.17 16.50
C ASN A 85 -13.46 11.43 17.80
N VAL A 86 -14.16 11.52 18.94
CA VAL A 86 -13.51 11.72 20.25
C VAL A 86 -12.74 10.47 20.67
N GLU A 87 -13.30 9.28 20.47
CA GLU A 87 -12.60 8.02 20.76
C GLU A 87 -11.34 7.87 19.90
N PHE A 88 -11.41 8.22 18.62
CA PHE A 88 -10.24 8.24 17.75
C PHE A 88 -9.19 9.27 18.20
N ALA A 89 -9.61 10.48 18.60
CA ALA A 89 -8.69 11.50 19.09
C ALA A 89 -7.97 11.09 20.38
N LEU A 90 -8.66 10.35 21.27
CA LEU A 90 -8.04 9.77 22.47
C LEU A 90 -6.96 8.74 22.10
N ILE A 91 -7.28 7.80 21.19
CA ILE A 91 -6.32 6.82 20.71
C ILE A 91 -5.12 7.51 20.04
N GLN A 92 -5.37 8.51 19.21
CA GLN A 92 -4.31 9.27 18.54
C GLN A 92 -3.39 9.95 19.54
N LYS A 93 -3.93 10.56 20.61
CA LYS A 93 -3.14 11.15 21.70
C LYS A 93 -2.25 10.09 22.37
N ASP A 94 -2.79 8.92 22.67
CA ASP A 94 -2.06 7.84 23.33
C ASP A 94 -0.93 7.29 22.43
N VAL A 95 -1.20 7.12 21.13
CA VAL A 95 -0.19 6.72 20.14
C VAL A 95 0.93 7.75 20.06
N VAL A 96 0.60 9.05 19.95
CA VAL A 96 1.61 10.12 19.90
C VAL A 96 2.42 10.16 21.20
N PHE A 97 1.78 9.98 22.35
CA PHE A 97 2.47 9.93 23.63
C PHE A 97 3.41 8.72 23.74
N GLY A 98 2.98 7.56 23.24
CA GLY A 98 3.82 6.36 23.13
C GLY A 98 5.03 6.55 22.22
N LEU A 99 4.85 7.16 21.05
CA LEU A 99 5.95 7.51 20.13
C LEU A 99 6.92 8.52 20.73
N GLN A 100 6.41 9.50 21.48
CA GLN A 100 7.26 10.46 22.19
C GLN A 100 8.08 9.79 23.29
N GLN A 101 7.51 8.86 24.07
CA GLN A 101 8.25 8.08 25.05
C GLN A 101 9.29 7.17 24.39
N GLY A 102 8.91 6.45 23.33
CA GLY A 102 9.84 5.61 22.57
C GLY A 102 11.02 6.42 22.02
N THR A 103 10.75 7.61 21.46
CA THR A 103 11.79 8.54 21.00
C THR A 103 12.70 9.01 22.14
N LYS A 104 12.15 9.30 23.34
CA LYS A 104 12.95 9.68 24.50
C LYS A 104 13.87 8.54 24.95
N VAL A 105 13.35 7.31 25.03
CA VAL A 105 14.15 6.13 25.38
C VAL A 105 15.22 5.88 24.33
N LEU A 106 14.90 5.98 23.04
CA LEU A 106 15.89 5.90 21.96
C LEU A 106 16.98 6.97 22.10
N GLN A 107 16.62 8.21 22.46
CA GLN A 107 17.59 9.27 22.72
C GLN A 107 18.47 8.98 23.94
N GLU A 108 17.93 8.38 24.99
CA GLU A 108 18.70 7.94 26.17
C GLU A 108 19.65 6.80 25.81
N ILE A 109 19.17 5.79 25.08
CA ILE A 109 20.01 4.69 24.55
C ILE A 109 21.11 5.25 23.65
N HIS A 110 20.82 6.21 22.77
CA HIS A 110 21.83 6.83 21.92
C HIS A 110 22.87 7.63 22.72
N LYS A 111 22.49 8.22 23.86
CA LYS A 111 23.43 8.88 24.77
C LYS A 111 24.29 7.88 25.54
N GLU A 112 23.71 6.77 25.99
CA GLU A 112 24.43 5.72 26.74
C GLU A 112 25.32 4.84 25.85
N MET A 113 24.89 4.54 24.62
CA MET A 113 25.72 3.90 23.58
C MET A 113 26.78 4.85 23.00
N GLY A 114 26.89 6.06 23.56
CA GLY A 114 28.08 6.90 23.45
C GLY A 114 28.02 8.01 22.41
N GLY A 115 26.87 8.27 21.78
CA GLY A 115 26.64 9.43 20.91
C GLY A 115 27.74 9.69 19.87
N LEU A 116 27.86 10.94 19.43
CA LEU A 116 28.89 11.38 18.47
C LEU A 116 30.31 11.10 18.97
N ALA A 117 30.53 11.04 20.29
CA ALA A 117 31.85 10.85 20.89
C ALA A 117 32.35 9.39 20.80
N HIS A 118 31.46 8.40 20.88
CA HIS A 118 31.82 7.00 20.63
C HIS A 118 32.03 6.75 19.13
N VAL A 119 31.26 7.41 18.26
CA VAL A 119 31.50 7.38 16.81
C VAL A 119 32.82 8.09 16.44
N GLU A 120 33.13 9.25 17.03
CA GLU A 120 34.40 9.98 16.82
C GLU A 120 35.60 9.23 17.39
N LYS A 121 35.44 8.57 18.55
CA LYS A 121 36.45 7.65 19.10
C LYS A 121 36.61 6.40 18.24
N LEU A 122 35.53 5.80 17.75
CA LEU A 122 35.60 4.66 16.83
C LEU A 122 36.27 5.07 15.51
N MET A 123 36.00 6.26 14.98
CA MET A 123 36.67 6.80 13.79
C MET A 123 38.14 7.17 14.04
N GLY A 124 38.49 7.70 15.22
CA GLY A 124 39.87 7.96 15.63
C GLY A 124 40.66 6.66 15.80
N ASP A 125 40.08 5.67 16.48
CA ASP A 125 40.66 4.34 16.67
C ASP A 125 40.80 3.59 15.32
N THR A 126 39.89 3.83 14.36
CA THR A 126 39.97 3.27 13.00
C THR A 126 41.00 3.99 12.13
N ALA A 127 41.12 5.32 12.22
CA ALA A 127 42.13 6.09 11.50
C ALA A 127 43.55 5.78 12.00
N ASP A 128 43.74 5.60 13.31
CA ASP A 128 45.00 5.16 13.90
C ASP A 128 45.32 3.70 13.58
N ALA A 129 44.31 2.81 13.52
CA ALA A 129 44.49 1.43 13.06
C ALA A 129 44.86 1.35 11.56
N ILE A 130 44.27 2.20 10.71
CA ILE A 130 44.61 2.34 9.30
C ILE A 130 46.03 2.93 9.14
N ALA A 131 46.39 3.94 9.94
CA ALA A 131 47.72 4.52 9.95
C ALA A 131 48.79 3.49 10.41
N TYR A 132 48.47 2.63 11.37
CA TYR A 132 49.34 1.54 11.79
C TYR A 132 49.50 0.46 10.71
N GLN A 133 48.42 0.11 10.01
CA GLN A 133 48.46 -0.76 8.82
C GLN A 133 49.20 -0.13 7.64
N ASN A 134 49.20 1.19 7.51
CA ASN A 134 49.94 1.93 6.48
C ASN A 134 51.42 2.09 6.83
N ALA A 135 51.77 2.19 8.12
CA ALA A 135 53.14 2.37 8.61
C ALA A 135 53.92 1.06 8.76
N SER A 136 53.25 -0.06 9.08
CA SER A 136 53.85 -1.40 8.98
C SER A 136 53.78 -1.89 7.54
N GLY A 137 54.76 -1.47 6.74
CA GLY A 137 54.81 -1.65 5.29
C GLY A 137 54.51 -3.07 4.78
N GLY A 138 53.52 -3.15 3.89
CA GLY A 138 53.17 -4.30 3.06
C GLY A 138 52.38 -3.90 1.81
N LEU A 139 53.09 -3.32 0.83
CA LEU A 139 52.78 -2.92 -0.55
C LEU A 139 51.39 -2.29 -0.91
N PRO A 140 51.36 -1.02 -1.40
CA PRO A 140 50.14 -0.27 -1.71
C PRO A 140 49.40 -0.72 -2.98
N MET A 141 49.96 -1.62 -3.77
CA MET A 141 49.38 -2.04 -5.05
C MET A 141 48.34 -3.15 -4.90
N PHE A 142 48.39 -3.93 -3.82
CA PHE A 142 47.45 -5.01 -3.56
C PHE A 142 46.19 -4.55 -2.79
N ARG A 143 46.24 -3.40 -2.11
CA ARG A 143 45.08 -2.88 -1.34
C ARG A 143 43.96 -2.35 -2.23
N ILE A 144 44.29 -1.62 -3.30
CA ILE A 144 43.28 -1.04 -4.21
C ILE A 144 42.51 -2.15 -4.95
N ALA A 145 43.18 -3.23 -5.34
CA ALA A 145 42.54 -4.36 -6.02
C ALA A 145 41.56 -5.11 -5.12
N ILE A 146 41.89 -5.26 -3.83
CA ILE A 146 40.98 -5.90 -2.87
C ILE A 146 39.79 -5.00 -2.55
N GLU A 147 40.01 -3.71 -2.31
CA GLU A 147 38.93 -2.75 -2.00
C GLU A 147 37.90 -2.66 -3.13
N VAL A 148 38.37 -2.67 -4.39
CA VAL A 148 37.48 -2.68 -5.56
C VAL A 148 36.76 -4.02 -5.69
N SER A 149 37.46 -5.14 -5.50
CA SER A 149 36.87 -6.49 -5.61
C SER A 149 35.84 -6.78 -4.50
N GLU A 150 36.05 -6.27 -3.29
CA GLU A 150 35.16 -6.48 -2.15
C GLU A 150 33.94 -5.54 -2.21
N MET A 151 34.11 -4.32 -2.75
CA MET A 151 33.02 -3.37 -2.99
C MET A 151 32.16 -3.74 -4.22
N LEU A 152 32.75 -4.30 -5.29
CA LEU A 152 32.00 -4.81 -6.45
C LEU A 152 31.37 -6.19 -6.19
N GLY A 153 32.07 -7.12 -5.54
CA GLY A 153 31.59 -8.49 -5.33
C GLY A 153 30.37 -8.62 -4.41
N GLY A 154 30.00 -7.55 -3.69
CA GLY A 154 28.77 -7.46 -2.91
C GLY A 154 27.65 -6.66 -3.57
N SER A 155 27.89 -6.02 -4.73
CA SER A 155 26.94 -5.12 -5.40
C SER A 155 26.63 -5.47 -6.86
N MET A 156 27.38 -6.37 -7.50
CA MET A 156 27.03 -6.96 -8.80
C MET A 156 26.12 -8.18 -8.64
N SER A 157 25.05 -8.25 -9.42
CA SER A 157 24.27 -9.47 -9.58
C SER A 157 24.94 -10.38 -10.62
N ASN A 158 24.64 -11.68 -10.60
CA ASN A 158 25.15 -12.61 -11.63
C ASN A 158 24.82 -12.15 -13.07
N ALA A 159 23.74 -11.39 -13.26
CA ALA A 159 23.38 -10.84 -14.57
C ALA A 159 24.29 -9.67 -15.00
N ASP A 160 24.81 -8.90 -14.03
CA ASP A 160 25.78 -7.84 -14.29
C ASP A 160 27.18 -8.43 -14.57
N GLU A 161 27.50 -9.61 -14.00
CA GLU A 161 28.73 -10.35 -14.33
C GLU A 161 28.68 -10.92 -15.76
N ASP A 162 27.56 -11.51 -16.16
CA ASP A 162 27.35 -12.02 -17.53
C ASP A 162 27.44 -10.88 -18.57
N GLU A 163 26.87 -9.71 -18.29
CA GLU A 163 26.91 -8.53 -19.18
C GLU A 163 28.34 -7.97 -19.34
N VAL A 164 29.13 -7.98 -18.24
CA VAL A 164 30.54 -7.57 -18.26
C VAL A 164 31.41 -8.57 -19.02
N GLU A 165 31.13 -9.88 -18.92
CA GLU A 165 31.81 -10.92 -19.70
C GLU A 165 31.51 -10.78 -21.20
N ASP A 166 30.26 -10.46 -21.56
CA ASP A 166 29.85 -10.21 -22.95
C ASP A 166 30.51 -8.93 -23.52
N GLU A 167 30.59 -7.85 -22.74
CA GLU A 167 31.30 -6.62 -23.14
C GLU A 167 32.81 -6.84 -23.30
N LEU A 168 33.42 -7.63 -22.41
CA LEU A 168 34.83 -8.01 -22.50
C LEU A 168 35.09 -8.84 -23.77
N ALA A 169 34.24 -9.81 -24.08
CA ALA A 169 34.32 -10.61 -25.29
C ALA A 169 34.13 -9.75 -26.56
N ALA A 170 33.25 -8.75 -26.52
CA ALA A 170 33.04 -7.81 -27.63
C ALA A 170 34.28 -6.93 -27.88
N LEU A 171 34.92 -6.42 -26.82
CA LEU A 171 36.16 -5.64 -26.93
C LEU A 171 37.34 -6.50 -27.42
N GLU A 172 37.45 -7.75 -26.97
CA GLU A 172 38.44 -8.71 -27.45
C GLU A 172 38.24 -9.03 -28.94
N ALA A 173 36.98 -9.18 -29.37
CA ALA A 173 36.63 -9.38 -30.77
C ALA A 173 36.93 -8.15 -31.64
N GLU A 174 36.76 -6.94 -31.11
CA GLU A 174 37.06 -5.68 -31.80
C GLU A 174 38.58 -5.43 -31.92
N MET A 175 39.36 -5.89 -30.95
CA MET A 175 40.83 -5.80 -30.95
C MET A 175 41.53 -6.95 -31.68
N ALA A 176 40.83 -8.04 -32.03
CA ALA A 176 41.42 -9.17 -32.75
C ALA A 176 41.46 -8.92 -34.28
N PRO A 177 42.64 -8.97 -34.93
CA PRO A 177 42.71 -8.96 -36.39
C PRO A 177 42.03 -10.22 -36.96
N THR A 178 40.92 -10.01 -37.67
CA THR A 178 40.00 -11.05 -38.15
C THR A 178 40.70 -12.11 -39.01
N ARG A 179 40.75 -13.36 -38.53
CA ARG A 179 40.93 -14.54 -39.38
C ARG A 179 40.17 -15.75 -38.80
N PRO A 180 39.00 -16.13 -39.34
CA PRO A 180 38.28 -17.30 -38.88
C PRO A 180 38.76 -18.54 -39.62
N ALA A 181 39.01 -19.62 -38.88
CA ALA A 181 39.04 -20.97 -39.42
C ALA A 181 38.03 -21.80 -38.62
N ALA A 182 36.74 -21.64 -38.96
CA ALA A 182 35.69 -22.53 -38.50
C ALA A 182 35.92 -23.94 -39.09
N GLN A 183 35.88 -24.94 -38.21
CA GLN A 183 35.98 -26.35 -38.58
C GLN A 183 34.75 -26.78 -39.39
N VAL A 184 35.00 -27.24 -40.61
CA VAL A 184 34.02 -27.84 -41.51
C VAL A 184 33.85 -29.31 -41.13
N VAL A 185 32.61 -29.77 -40.91
CA VAL A 185 32.29 -31.21 -40.91
C VAL A 185 31.59 -31.52 -42.22
N LEU A 186 32.27 -32.30 -43.08
CA LEU A 186 31.78 -32.73 -44.39
C LEU A 186 30.91 -34.01 -44.26
N PRO A 187 29.74 -34.09 -44.92
CA PRO A 187 28.98 -35.34 -45.04
C PRO A 187 29.55 -36.28 -46.12
N ASN A 188 29.53 -37.60 -45.87
CA ASN A 188 30.06 -38.61 -46.81
C ASN A 188 29.21 -38.77 -48.08
N ALA A 189 29.89 -38.94 -49.22
CA ALA A 189 29.32 -38.99 -50.56
C ALA A 189 28.64 -40.34 -50.90
N PRO A 190 27.50 -40.35 -51.63
CA PRO A 190 26.95 -41.56 -52.25
C PRO A 190 27.38 -41.71 -53.72
N ASP A 191 27.83 -42.91 -54.09
CA ASP A 191 28.17 -43.32 -55.46
C ASP A 191 26.94 -43.87 -56.22
N THR A 192 26.95 -43.64 -57.54
CA THR A 192 26.21 -44.28 -58.66
C THR A 192 25.12 -43.45 -59.37
N GLN A 193 25.24 -43.42 -60.70
CA GLN A 193 24.67 -42.55 -61.74
C GLN A 193 23.19 -42.80 -62.15
N PRO A 194 22.57 -41.92 -62.97
CA PRO A 194 21.16 -41.52 -62.91
C PRO A 194 20.26 -42.16 -63.99
N VAL A 195 18.96 -42.36 -63.71
CA VAL A 195 17.89 -42.48 -64.74
C VAL A 195 16.51 -42.09 -64.17
N VAL A 196 15.93 -41.03 -64.76
CA VAL A 196 14.54 -40.80 -65.24
C VAL A 196 13.34 -41.41 -64.47
N ALA A 197 12.39 -40.55 -64.08
CA ALA A 197 10.96 -40.56 -64.51
C ALA A 197 9.95 -40.15 -63.41
N GLN A 198 9.28 -39.01 -63.67
CA GLN A 198 7.83 -38.76 -63.59
C GLN A 198 7.10 -38.82 -62.22
N ASP A 199 6.66 -37.62 -61.77
CA ASP A 199 5.30 -37.15 -61.40
C ASP A 199 4.23 -38.12 -60.82
N PRO A 200 3.13 -37.58 -60.25
CA PRO A 200 2.95 -36.41 -59.37
C PRO A 200 2.33 -36.89 -58.02
N ILE A 201 1.72 -36.11 -57.12
CA ILE A 201 0.30 -35.76 -57.08
C ILE A 201 0.08 -34.82 -55.86
N VAL A 202 -0.22 -33.56 -56.20
CA VAL A 202 -1.15 -32.56 -55.65
C VAL A 202 -1.40 -32.31 -54.14
N ALA A 203 -1.71 -31.02 -53.94
CA ALA A 203 -2.70 -30.43 -53.02
C ALA A 203 -2.22 -30.18 -51.58
N ASP A 204 -2.38 -29.01 -50.98
CA ASP A 204 -3.18 -27.86 -51.37
C ASP A 204 -2.68 -26.60 -50.63
N GLU A 205 -2.95 -25.47 -51.28
CA GLU A 205 -3.09 -24.07 -50.86
C GLU A 205 -2.90 -23.74 -49.35
N ASN A 206 -2.23 -22.66 -48.96
CA ASN A 206 -2.43 -21.32 -49.51
C ASN A 206 -1.24 -20.39 -49.18
N ALA A 207 -0.88 -19.57 -50.17
CA ALA A 207 0.26 -18.67 -50.17
C ALA A 207 -0.15 -17.25 -49.77
N GLY A 208 0.74 -16.60 -49.02
CA GLY A 208 1.10 -15.20 -49.25
C GLY A 208 0.09 -14.10 -48.87
N PRO A 209 0.48 -12.83 -49.04
CA PRO A 209 0.99 -12.02 -47.93
C PRO A 209 0.33 -10.62 -47.87
N GLU A 210 0.93 -9.73 -47.07
CA GLU A 210 0.91 -8.26 -47.18
C GLU A 210 0.12 -7.47 -46.12
N GLU A 211 0.89 -6.66 -45.38
CA GLU A 211 0.46 -5.47 -44.64
C GLU A 211 -0.12 -4.40 -45.59
N PRO A 212 -0.89 -3.43 -45.07
CA PRO A 212 -0.32 -2.08 -45.15
C PRO A 212 -0.59 -1.17 -43.94
N GLN A 213 0.31 -0.18 -43.86
CA GLN A 213 0.43 0.88 -42.87
C GLN A 213 -0.63 2.00 -43.01
N THR A 214 -0.70 2.77 -41.92
CA THR A 214 -0.91 4.23 -41.83
C THR A 214 -2.31 4.82 -41.83
N GLU A 215 -2.60 5.40 -40.66
CA GLU A 215 -3.49 6.53 -40.38
C GLU A 215 -3.51 7.60 -41.48
N ARG A 216 -4.71 8.10 -41.81
CA ARG A 216 -4.97 9.55 -41.89
C ARG A 216 -6.46 9.88 -42.01
N ARG A 217 -6.90 10.68 -41.03
CA ARG A 217 -7.82 11.83 -41.14
C ARG A 217 -9.28 11.63 -41.60
N GLN A 218 -10.14 11.88 -40.60
CA GLN A 218 -11.15 12.95 -40.56
C GLN A 218 -12.51 12.80 -41.29
N LEU A 219 -13.54 13.12 -40.48
CA LEU A 219 -14.87 13.71 -40.79
C LEU A 219 -16.06 12.75 -41.09
N VAL A 220 -16.75 12.34 -40.01
CA VAL A 220 -18.15 12.66 -39.60
C VAL A 220 -19.03 13.41 -40.63
N PRO A 221 -20.40 13.36 -40.61
CA PRO A 221 -21.40 12.33 -40.31
C PRO A 221 -22.49 12.19 -41.43
N ALA A 222 -23.46 11.28 -41.28
CA ALA A 222 -24.91 11.55 -41.38
C ALA A 222 -25.70 10.31 -40.96
#